data_AF-A0A0R3SDK7-F1
#
_entry.id   AF-A0A0R3SDK7-F1
#
_cell.length_a   1.000
_cell.length_b   1.000
_cell.length_c   1.000
_cell.angle_alpha   90.00
_cell.angle_beta   90.00
_cell.angle_gamma   90.00
#
_symmetry.space_group_name_H-M   'P 1'
#
loop_
_entity.id
_entity.type
_entity.pdbx_description
1 polymer ?
#
loop_
_entity_poly.entity_id
_entity_poly.type
_entity_poly.pdbx_seq_one_letter_code
_entity_poly.pdbx_strand_id
1 'polypeptide(L)'
;MLLLGHWNACLQFFIPMLNEFPVDSWVIKCKLKDAGWFEQYTWALFKAMSHMLSIGYGRFPPTSSSEAWITIISMMTGSTCYALFVGHAAALIQSFDCSKKLYREKFKQVEEYMAYRKLPRILRQKIANYYEHRYQGKMFNEMIILDELSECLRELLL
;
A
#
# COMPACT_ATOMS: atom_id res chain seq x y z
N MET A 1 0.19 1.40 10.86
CA MET A 1 1.54 2.00 10.76
C MET A 1 1.81 3.05 11.84
N LEU A 2 0.89 3.98 12.12
CA LEU A 2 1.10 5.03 13.14
C LEU A 2 1.40 4.49 14.55
N LEU A 3 0.61 3.51 15.04
CA LEU A 3 0.83 2.92 16.36
C LEU A 3 2.20 2.20 16.46
N LEU A 4 2.59 1.47 15.41
CA LEU A 4 3.90 0.82 15.34
C LEU A 4 5.03 1.85 15.30
N GLY A 5 4.85 2.96 14.58
CA GLY A 5 5.80 4.08 14.58
C GLY A 5 5.96 4.70 15.96
N HIS A 6 4.86 4.89 16.68
CA HIS A 6 4.88 5.37 18.07
C HIS A 6 5.63 4.41 19.00
N TRP A 7 5.31 3.10 18.98
CA TRP A 7 6.01 2.12 19.82
C TRP A 7 7.49 2.00 19.49
N ASN A 8 7.83 2.02 18.20
CA ASN A 8 9.20 1.99 17.72
C ASN A 8 9.97 3.25 18.18
N ALA A 9 9.35 4.43 18.14
CA ALA A 9 9.92 5.67 18.66
C ALA A 9 10.19 5.58 20.17
N CYS A 10 9.20 5.13 20.94
CA CYS A 10 9.32 4.94 22.38
C CYS A 10 10.44 3.95 22.70
N LEU A 11 10.52 2.81 22.01
CA LEU A 11 11.57 1.79 22.19
C LEU A 11 12.97 2.35 21.90
N GLN A 12 13.12 3.14 20.82
CA GLN A 12 14.39 3.75 20.41
C GLN A 12 14.93 4.76 21.43
N PHE A 13 14.05 5.42 22.19
CA PHE A 13 14.43 6.31 23.29
C PHE A 13 14.59 5.57 24.62
N PHE A 14 13.76 4.53 24.85
CA PHE A 14 13.75 3.75 26.08
C PHE A 14 15.03 2.94 26.29
N ILE A 15 15.62 2.36 25.24
CA ILE A 15 16.84 1.55 25.43
C ILE A 15 18.06 2.39 25.87
N PRO A 16 18.35 3.56 25.26
CA PRO A 16 19.36 4.47 25.80
C PRO A 16 19.07 4.88 27.25
N MET A 17 17.80 5.09 27.61
CA MET A 17 17.40 5.41 28.99
C MET A 17 17.71 4.27 29.97
N LEU A 18 17.45 3.01 29.60
CA LEU A 18 17.80 1.84 30.42
C LEU A 18 19.31 1.66 30.62
N ASN A 19 20.13 2.15 29.68
CA ASN A 19 21.59 2.12 29.76
C ASN A 19 22.17 3.43 30.34
N GLU A 20 21.36 4.21 31.06
CA GLU A 20 21.76 5.48 31.69
C GLU A 20 22.32 6.53 30.72
N PHE A 21 21.85 6.52 29.47
CA PHE A 21 22.30 7.39 28.39
C PHE A 21 23.81 7.35 28.16
N PRO A 22 24.34 6.27 27.55
CA PRO A 22 25.77 6.15 27.30
C PRO A 22 26.27 7.29 26.42
N VAL A 23 27.54 7.68 26.58
CA VAL A 23 28.14 8.86 25.91
C VAL A 23 28.02 8.79 24.39
N ASP A 24 28.11 7.58 23.84
CA ASP A 24 27.96 7.35 22.41
C ASP A 24 26.52 7.29 21.90
N SER A 25 25.52 7.33 22.79
CA SER A 25 24.12 7.22 22.36
C SER A 25 23.70 8.37 21.47
N TRP A 26 22.78 8.06 20.55
CA TRP A 26 22.16 9.06 19.68
C TRP A 26 21.47 10.19 20.48
N VAL A 27 20.96 9.88 21.68
CA VAL A 27 20.31 10.86 22.58
C VAL A 27 21.32 11.90 23.08
N ILE A 28 22.49 11.46 23.54
CA ILE A 28 23.57 12.35 24.00
C ILE A 28 24.15 13.15 22.82
N LYS A 29 24.40 12.48 21.69
CA LYS A 29 24.93 13.13 20.46
C LYS A 29 24.00 14.21 19.93
N CYS A 30 22.69 14.02 20.05
CA CYS A 30 21.68 15.01 19.69
C CYS A 30 21.40 16.05 20.79
N LYS A 31 22.06 15.97 21.96
CA LYS A 31 21.81 16.83 23.14
C LYS A 31 20.35 16.79 23.62
N LEU A 32 19.73 15.62 23.57
CA LEU A 32 18.31 15.44 23.89
C LEU A 32 18.03 14.99 25.33
N LYS A 33 19.04 14.60 26.11
CA LYS A 33 18.87 14.10 27.48
C LYS A 33 18.09 15.09 28.37
N ASP A 34 18.45 16.36 28.31
CA ASP A 34 17.86 17.42 29.14
C ASP A 34 16.80 18.25 28.36
N ALA A 35 16.49 17.87 27.12
CA ALA A 35 15.48 18.52 26.31
C ALA A 35 14.06 18.20 26.83
N GLY A 36 13.09 19.04 26.49
CA GLY A 36 11.69 18.79 26.83
C GLY A 36 11.18 17.49 26.22
N TRP A 37 10.24 16.82 26.91
CA TRP A 37 9.69 15.53 26.48
C TRP A 37 9.15 15.55 25.04
N PHE A 38 8.56 16.67 24.62
CA PHE A 38 8.02 16.84 23.28
C PHE A 38 9.12 16.81 22.21
N GLU A 39 10.26 17.45 22.47
CA GLU A 39 11.41 17.46 21.56
C GLU A 39 12.06 16.07 21.50
N GLN A 40 12.27 15.42 22.65
CA GLN A 40 12.75 14.04 22.72
C GLN A 40 11.89 13.09 21.89
N TYR A 41 10.56 13.15 22.09
CA TYR A 41 9.62 12.31 21.37
C TYR A 41 9.60 12.62 19.87
N THR A 42 9.64 13.89 19.49
CA THR A 42 9.64 14.32 18.08
C THR A 42 10.85 13.73 17.34
N TRP A 43 12.05 13.83 17.91
CA TRP A 43 13.25 13.27 17.30
C TRP A 43 13.28 11.74 17.32
N ALA A 44 12.78 11.10 18.39
CA ALA A 44 12.63 9.66 18.44
C ALA A 44 11.65 9.14 17.36
N LEU A 45 10.53 9.84 17.17
CA LEU A 45 9.53 9.53 16.15
C LEU A 45 10.08 9.76 14.75
N PHE A 46 10.80 10.86 14.52
CA PHE A 46 11.48 11.12 13.26
C PHE A 46 12.46 9.99 12.92
N LYS A 47 13.27 9.55 13.89
CA LYS A 47 14.21 8.43 13.72
C LYS A 47 13.46 7.14 13.38
N ALA A 48 12.44 6.77 14.14
CA ALA A 48 11.65 5.57 13.92
C ALA A 48 10.93 5.57 12.55
N MET A 49 10.31 6.68 12.17
CA MET A 49 9.67 6.85 10.86
C MET A 49 10.67 6.77 9.71
N SER A 50 11.88 7.31 9.90
CA SER A 50 12.96 7.22 8.90
C SER A 50 13.38 5.78 8.62
N HIS A 51 13.45 4.93 9.66
CA HIS A 51 13.66 3.49 9.49
C HIS A 51 12.47 2.83 8.78
N MET A 52 11.23 3.17 9.17
CA MET A 52 10.03 2.55 8.63
C MET A 52 9.80 2.83 7.15
N LEU A 53 10.11 4.04 6.71
CA LEU A 53 9.98 4.47 5.32
C LEU A 53 11.25 4.22 4.49
N SER A 54 12.25 3.52 5.06
CA SER A 54 13.53 3.24 4.41
C SER A 54 14.27 4.50 3.91
N ILE A 55 14.16 5.61 4.65
CA ILE A 55 14.79 6.89 4.32
C ILE A 55 16.21 6.97 4.87
N GLY A 56 16.43 6.51 6.11
CA GLY A 56 17.73 6.59 6.77
C GLY A 56 17.66 6.48 8.30
N TYR A 57 18.76 6.83 8.97
CA TYR A 57 18.98 6.58 10.41
C TYR A 57 18.64 7.76 11.33
N GLY A 58 18.06 8.82 10.78
CA GLY A 58 17.91 10.11 11.47
C GLY A 58 19.18 10.96 11.36
N ARG A 59 19.55 11.67 12.44
CA ARG A 59 20.71 12.59 12.42
C ARG A 59 22.06 11.87 12.47
N PHE A 60 22.13 10.72 13.12
CA PHE A 60 23.35 9.93 13.28
C PHE A 60 23.07 8.44 13.09
N PRO A 61 24.00 7.67 12.48
CA PRO A 61 23.92 6.22 12.42
C PRO A 61 24.09 5.59 13.81
N PRO A 62 23.63 4.33 14.01
CA PRO A 62 23.87 3.61 15.27
C PRO A 62 25.38 3.47 15.51
N THR A 63 25.81 3.74 16.74
CA THR A 63 27.24 3.69 17.09
C THR A 63 27.60 2.62 18.10
N SER A 64 26.61 2.13 18.86
CA SER A 64 26.77 0.97 19.74
C SER A 64 26.09 -0.26 19.15
N SER A 65 26.52 -1.44 19.59
CA SER A 65 25.90 -2.72 19.19
C SER A 65 24.42 -2.80 19.59
N SER A 66 24.05 -2.24 20.75
CA SER A 66 22.65 -2.17 21.19
C SER A 66 21.80 -1.30 20.26
N GLU A 67 22.27 -0.11 19.90
CA GLU A 67 21.59 0.75 18.93
C GLU A 67 21.48 0.10 17.55
N ALA A 68 22.51 -0.62 17.11
CA ALA A 68 22.52 -1.32 15.84
C ALA A 68 21.43 -2.40 15.80
N TRP A 69 21.33 -3.26 16.82
CA TRP A 69 20.31 -4.30 16.88
C TRP A 69 18.88 -3.75 16.89
N ILE A 70 18.63 -2.68 17.64
CA ILE A 70 17.31 -2.06 17.69
C ILE A 70 16.97 -1.39 16.36
N THR A 71 17.96 -0.78 15.71
CA THR A 71 17.81 -0.20 14.37
C THR A 71 17.49 -1.29 13.34
N ILE A 72 18.17 -2.44 13.40
CA ILE A 72 17.87 -3.59 12.52
C ILE A 72 16.42 -4.06 12.72
N ILE A 73 15.99 -4.27 13.97
CA ILE A 73 14.60 -4.68 14.28
C ILE A 73 13.59 -3.63 13.78
N SER A 74 13.89 -2.36 13.99
CA SER A 74 13.10 -1.21 13.54
C SER A 74 12.95 -1.17 12.02
N MET A 75 14.03 -1.43 11.27
CA MET A 75 14.03 -1.47 9.81
C MET A 75 13.29 -2.71 9.27
N MET A 76 13.48 -3.90 9.87
CA MET A 76 12.78 -5.12 9.46
C MET A 76 11.27 -5.01 9.66
N THR A 77 10.85 -4.55 10.85
CA THR A 77 9.42 -4.34 11.16
C THR A 77 8.82 -3.26 10.26
N GLY A 78 9.54 -2.15 10.07
CA GLY A 78 9.15 -1.05 9.21
C GLY A 78 8.96 -1.42 7.74
N SER A 79 9.97 -2.05 7.13
CA SER A 79 9.94 -2.51 5.73
C SER A 79 8.81 -3.50 5.47
N THR A 80 8.58 -4.43 6.39
CA THR A 80 7.46 -5.40 6.29
C THR A 80 6.11 -4.67 6.30
N CYS A 81 5.92 -3.73 7.23
CA CYS A 81 4.67 -2.96 7.30
C CYS A 81 4.47 -2.06 6.07
N TYR A 82 5.54 -1.49 5.54
CA TYR A 82 5.49 -0.66 4.32
C TYR A 82 5.12 -1.50 3.10
N ALA A 83 5.71 -2.69 2.94
CA ALA A 83 5.35 -3.63 1.88
C ALA A 83 3.87 -4.04 1.93
N LEU A 84 3.35 -4.35 3.12
CA LEU A 84 1.92 -4.65 3.32
C LEU A 84 1.03 -3.45 2.98
N PHE A 85 1.42 -2.24 3.39
CA PHE A 85 0.67 -1.02 3.08
C PHE A 85 0.57 -0.79 1.57
N VAL A 86 1.70 -0.90 0.85
CA VAL A 86 1.72 -0.79 -0.62
C VAL A 86 0.88 -1.89 -1.28
N GLY A 87 0.97 -3.12 -0.77
CA GLY A 87 0.15 -4.24 -1.27
C GLY A 87 -1.35 -3.99 -1.11
N HIS A 88 -1.78 -3.50 0.06
CA HIS A 88 -3.18 -3.14 0.30
C HIS A 88 -3.65 -1.96 -0.54
N ALA A 89 -2.81 -0.93 -0.70
CA ALA A 89 -3.12 0.20 -1.56
C ALA A 89 -3.30 -0.25 -3.02
N ALA A 90 -2.43 -1.13 -3.52
CA ALA A 90 -2.54 -1.70 -4.86
C ALA A 90 -3.82 -2.54 -5.00
N ALA A 91 -4.15 -3.38 -4.02
CA ALA A 91 -5.39 -4.18 -4.02
C ALA A 91 -6.64 -3.29 -4.04
N LEU A 92 -6.64 -2.21 -3.25
CA LEU A 92 -7.74 -1.25 -3.23
C LEU A 92 -7.90 -0.56 -4.58
N ILE A 93 -6.82 -0.06 -5.17
CA ILE A 93 -6.84 0.52 -6.52
C ILE A 93 -7.40 -0.47 -7.56
N GLN A 94 -7.03 -1.74 -7.45
CA GLN A 94 -7.56 -2.78 -8.34
C GLN A 94 -9.06 -3.05 -8.11
N SER A 95 -9.57 -2.87 -6.88
CA SER A 95 -10.99 -3.07 -6.57
C SER A 95 -11.92 -1.95 -7.05
N PHE A 96 -11.43 -0.71 -7.18
CA PHE A 96 -12.27 0.45 -7.54
C PHE A 96 -12.90 0.35 -8.94
N ASP A 97 -12.29 -0.41 -9.87
CA ASP A 97 -12.70 -0.48 -11.27
C ASP A 97 -12.94 -1.92 -11.74
N CYS A 98 -13.58 -2.76 -10.92
CA CYS A 98 -13.82 -4.17 -11.24
C CYS A 98 -14.59 -4.38 -12.57
N SER A 99 -15.68 -3.65 -12.80
CA SER A 99 -16.49 -3.78 -14.03
C SER A 99 -15.77 -3.31 -15.30
N LYS A 100 -14.95 -2.25 -15.18
CA LYS A 100 -14.09 -1.78 -16.28
C LYS A 100 -12.93 -2.72 -16.54
N LYS A 101 -12.34 -3.30 -15.48
CA LYS A 101 -11.29 -4.33 -15.58
C LYS A 101 -11.84 -5.55 -16.31
N LEU A 102 -13.01 -6.04 -15.92
CA LEU A 102 -13.69 -7.17 -16.58
C LEU A 102 -13.95 -6.88 -18.07
N TYR A 103 -14.47 -5.69 -18.39
CA TYR A 103 -14.66 -5.26 -19.78
C TYR A 103 -13.34 -5.29 -20.57
N ARG A 104 -12.27 -4.68 -20.03
CA ARG A 104 -10.94 -4.66 -20.68
C ARG A 104 -10.37 -6.06 -20.89
N GLU A 105 -10.47 -6.94 -19.89
CA GLU A 105 -9.98 -8.32 -19.98
C GLU A 105 -10.74 -9.11 -21.05
N LYS A 106 -12.07 -9.00 -21.09
CA LYS A 106 -12.90 -9.66 -22.11
C LYS A 106 -12.65 -9.09 -23.50
N PHE A 107 -12.55 -7.77 -23.63
CA PHE A 107 -12.26 -7.15 -24.92
C PHE A 107 -10.88 -7.55 -25.45
N LYS A 108 -9.87 -7.65 -24.58
CA LYS A 108 -8.54 -8.14 -24.96
C LYS A 108 -8.58 -9.57 -25.52
N GLN A 109 -9.39 -10.47 -24.93
CA GLN A 109 -9.60 -11.82 -25.49
C GLN A 109 -10.23 -11.77 -26.89
N VAL A 110 -11.16 -10.85 -27.12
CA VAL A 110 -11.76 -10.63 -28.45
C VAL A 110 -10.70 -10.14 -29.44
N GLU A 111 -9.84 -9.19 -29.04
CA GLU A 111 -8.74 -8.72 -29.87
C GLU A 111 -7.77 -9.84 -30.26
N GLU A 112 -7.37 -10.67 -29.30
CA GLU A 112 -6.52 -11.85 -29.54
C GLU A 112 -7.19 -12.83 -30.51
N TYR A 113 -8.50 -13.07 -30.38
CA TYR A 113 -9.27 -13.91 -31.30
C TYR A 113 -9.33 -13.32 -32.72
N MET A 114 -9.55 -12.00 -32.84
CA MET A 114 -9.56 -11.30 -34.13
C MET A 114 -8.19 -11.34 -34.81
N ALA A 115 -7.11 -11.27 -34.03
CA ALA A 115 -5.73 -11.41 -34.50
C ALA A 115 -5.45 -12.83 -34.99
N TYR A 116 -5.82 -13.86 -34.20
CA TYR A 116 -5.67 -15.27 -34.55
C TYR A 116 -6.39 -15.63 -35.86
N ARG A 117 -7.63 -15.17 -36.03
CA ARG A 117 -8.42 -15.38 -37.26
C ARG A 117 -8.01 -14.48 -38.43
N LYS A 118 -7.02 -13.60 -38.24
CA LYS A 118 -6.54 -12.63 -39.25
C LYS A 118 -7.69 -11.82 -39.87
N LEU A 119 -8.64 -11.38 -39.04
CA LEU A 119 -9.80 -10.63 -39.54
C LEU A 119 -9.37 -9.31 -40.21
N PRO A 120 -10.02 -8.90 -41.31
CA PRO A 120 -9.72 -7.64 -41.98
C PRO A 120 -10.04 -6.45 -41.07
N ARG A 121 -9.29 -5.34 -41.23
CA ARG A 121 -9.36 -4.15 -40.36
C ARG A 121 -10.78 -3.58 -40.23
N ILE A 122 -11.55 -3.59 -41.31
CA ILE A 122 -12.94 -3.11 -41.34
C ILE A 122 -13.81 -3.92 -40.37
N LEU A 123 -13.65 -5.25 -40.35
CA LEU A 123 -14.41 -6.12 -39.46
C LEU A 123 -13.98 -5.94 -38.00
N ARG A 124 -12.68 -5.77 -37.75
CA ARG A 124 -12.18 -5.47 -36.39
C ARG A 124 -12.77 -4.18 -35.84
N GLN A 125 -12.82 -3.13 -36.65
CA GLN A 125 -13.43 -1.85 -36.26
C GLN A 125 -14.92 -2.00 -35.97
N LYS A 126 -15.66 -2.75 -36.80
CA LYS A 126 -17.09 -3.03 -36.54
C LYS A 126 -17.30 -3.77 -35.22
N ILE A 127 -16.46 -4.77 -34.92
CA ILE A 127 -16.52 -5.51 -33.65
C ILE A 127 -16.19 -4.58 -32.47
N ALA A 128 -15.14 -3.76 -32.57
CA ALA A 128 -14.77 -2.80 -31.54
C ALA A 128 -15.91 -1.81 -31.23
N ASN A 129 -16.48 -1.19 -32.27
CA ASN A 129 -17.59 -0.25 -32.14
C ASN A 129 -18.84 -0.91 -31.51
N TYR A 130 -19.12 -2.18 -31.87
CA TYR A 130 -20.21 -2.94 -31.26
C TYR A 130 -19.99 -3.14 -29.75
N TYR A 131 -18.80 -3.57 -29.33
CA TYR A 131 -18.48 -3.76 -27.92
C TYR A 131 -18.54 -2.46 -27.12
N GLU A 132 -18.01 -1.37 -27.69
CA GLU A 132 -18.07 -0.05 -27.08
C GLU A 132 -19.51 0.44 -26.89
N HIS A 133 -20.37 0.28 -27.91
CA HIS A 133 -21.77 0.67 -27.82
C HIS A 133 -22.59 -0.23 -26.88
N ARG A 134 -22.36 -1.56 -26.88
CA ARG A 134 -23.13 -2.53 -26.08
C ARG A 134 -22.80 -2.45 -24.59
N TYR A 135 -21.54 -2.21 -24.23
CA TYR A 135 -21.07 -2.27 -22.85
C TYR A 135 -20.65 -0.90 -22.29
N GLN A 136 -20.43 0.12 -23.12
CA GLN A 136 -20.07 1.48 -22.68
C GLN A 136 -18.89 1.50 -21.69
N GLY A 137 -17.92 0.59 -21.89
CA GLY A 137 -16.74 0.44 -21.04
C GLY A 137 -16.98 -0.27 -19.70
N LYS A 138 -18.19 -0.77 -19.42
CA LYS A 138 -18.52 -1.53 -18.20
C LYS A 138 -19.22 -2.84 -18.57
N MET A 139 -18.74 -3.95 -18.01
CA MET A 139 -19.34 -5.25 -18.26
C MET A 139 -20.00 -5.79 -16.99
N PHE A 140 -21.24 -6.25 -17.12
CA PHE A 140 -22.03 -6.86 -16.06
C PHE A 140 -22.57 -8.20 -16.54
N ASN A 141 -22.70 -9.18 -15.62
CA ASN A 141 -23.42 -10.40 -15.90
C ASN A 141 -24.87 -10.24 -15.42
N GLU A 142 -25.69 -9.60 -16.25
CA GLU A 142 -27.09 -9.28 -15.92
C GLU A 142 -27.88 -10.52 -15.50
N MET A 143 -27.65 -11.69 -16.14
CA MET A 143 -28.38 -12.91 -15.77
C MET A 143 -28.10 -13.34 -14.33
N ILE A 144 -26.84 -13.34 -13.90
CA ILE A 144 -26.48 -13.72 -12.52
C ILE A 144 -27.02 -12.67 -11.54
N ILE A 145 -26.87 -11.38 -11.86
CA ILE A 145 -27.35 -10.29 -11.00
C ILE A 145 -28.87 -10.40 -10.80
N LEU A 146 -29.62 -10.62 -11.87
CA LEU A 146 -31.06 -10.79 -11.80
C LEU A 146 -31.45 -12.06 -11.04
N ASP A 147 -30.64 -13.13 -11.12
CA ASP A 147 -30.94 -14.38 -10.43
C ASP A 147 -30.77 -14.30 -8.91
N GLU A 148 -29.86 -13.44 -8.43
CA GLU A 148 -29.68 -13.14 -7.01
C GLU A 148 -30.81 -12.27 -6.41
N LEU A 149 -31.62 -11.63 -7.26
CA LEU A 149 -32.75 -10.81 -6.81
C LEU A 149 -33.99 -11.67 -6.54
N SER A 150 -34.78 -11.24 -5.55
CA SER A 150 -36.12 -11.80 -5.31
C SER A 150 -37.04 -11.60 -6.52
N GLU A 151 -38.02 -12.48 -6.70
CA GLU A 151 -38.93 -12.44 -7.85
C GLU A 151 -39.60 -11.07 -8.02
N CYS A 152 -40.09 -10.48 -6.92
CA CYS A 152 -40.73 -9.17 -6.94
C CYS A 152 -39.79 -8.02 -7.39
N LEU A 153 -38.50 -8.07 -7.02
CA LEU A 153 -37.52 -7.08 -7.49
C LEU A 153 -37.12 -7.29 -8.96
N ARG A 154 -37.11 -8.55 -9.42
CA ARG A 154 -36.82 -8.92 -10.81
C ARG A 154 -37.92 -8.42 -11.76
N GLU A 155 -39.18 -8.56 -11.36
CA GLU A 155 -40.33 -8.07 -12.13
C GLU A 155 -40.37 -6.54 -12.27
N LEU A 156 -39.83 -5.80 -11.31
CA LEU A 156 -39.76 -4.33 -11.36
C LEU A 156 -38.65 -3.79 -12.28
N LEU A 157 -37.66 -4.62 -12.61
CA LEU A 157 -36.49 -4.24 -13.41
C LEU A 157 -36.60 -4.63 -14.90
N LEU A 158 -37.57 -5.49 -15.25
CA LEU A 158 -37.86 -5.97 -16.61
C LEU A 158 -38.96 -5.12 -17.26
#